data_AF-W6JS81-F1
#
_entry.id   AF-W6JS81-F1
#
_cell.length_a   1.000
_cell.length_b   1.000
_cell.length_c   1.000
_cell.angle_alpha   90.00
_cell.angle_beta   90.00
_cell.angle_gamma   90.00
#
_symmetry.space_group_name_H-M   'P 1'
#
loop_
_entity.id
_entity.type
_entity.pdbx_description
1 polymer ?
#
loop_
_entity_poly.entity_id
_entity_poly.type
_entity_poly.pdbx_seq_one_letter_code
_entity_poly.pdbx_strand_id
1 'polypeptide(L)' 'MGEQMARARLRREHPDFDDAAIETSVMRWRQERPGAPYGDHPGPPSTRTLGGAAP' A
#
# COMPACT_ATOMS: atom_id res chain seq x y z
N MET A 1 0.59 1.67 11.01
CA MET A 1 0.20 3.02 11.44
C MET A 1 -0.32 3.91 10.30
N GLY A 2 0.33 4.01 9.14
CA GLY A 2 -0.09 4.93 8.05
C GLY A 2 -1.49 4.69 7.46
N GLU A 3 -1.91 3.43 7.31
CA GLU A 3 -3.25 3.10 6.80
C GLU A 3 -4.38 3.56 7.73
N GLN A 4 -4.21 3.43 9.05
CA GLN A 4 -5.23 3.85 10.01
C GLN A 4 -5.42 5.38 9.96
N MET A 5 -4.34 6.13 9.75
CA MET A 5 -4.39 7.58 9.56
C MET A 5 -5.09 7.96 8.24
N ALA A 6 -4.81 7.25 7.15
CA ALA A 6 -5.47 7.47 5.85
C ALA A 6 -6.97 7.15 5.92
N ARG A 7 -7.35 6.04 6.57
CA ARG A 7 -8.74 5.67 6.80
C ARG A 7 -9.48 6.73 7.64
N ALA A 8 -8.87 7.21 8.71
CA ALA A 8 -9.45 8.25 9.56
C ALA A 8 -9.61 9.58 8.80
N ARG A 9 -8.65 9.92 7.93
CA ARG A 9 -8.76 11.08 7.03
C ARG A 9 -9.90 10.93 6.02
N LEU A 10 -9.98 9.79 5.33
CA LEU A 10 -11.01 9.51 4.33
C LEU A 10 -12.42 9.56 4.93
N ARG A 11 -12.62 9.04 6.15
CA ARG A 11 -13.91 9.17 6.86
C ARG A 11 -14.27 10.60 7.26
N ARG A 12 -13.28 11.48 7.43
CA ARG A 12 -13.51 12.91 7.73
C ARG A 12 -13.80 13.72 6.46
N GLU A 13 -13.09 13.44 5.37
CA GLU A 13 -13.32 14.08 4.06
C GLU A 13 -14.62 13.57 3.40
N HIS A 14 -14.98 12.31 3.64
CA HIS A 14 -16.16 11.66 3.07
C HIS A 14 -16.97 10.93 4.15
N PRO A 15 -17.77 11.65 4.96
CA PRO A 15 -18.60 11.05 5.99
C PRO A 15 -19.73 10.16 5.42
N ASP A 16 -20.14 10.39 4.17
CA ASP A 16 -21.15 9.59 3.46
C ASP A 16 -20.60 8.28 2.85
N PHE A 17 -19.29 8.04 2.94
CA PHE A 17 -18.72 6.81 2.42
C PHE A 17 -19.05 5.65 3.34
N ASP A 18 -19.73 4.67 2.77
CA ASP A 18 -19.93 3.37 3.41
C ASP A 18 -18.59 2.63 3.56
N ASP A 19 -18.54 1.63 4.43
CA ASP A 19 -17.30 0.95 4.78
C ASP A 19 -16.60 0.31 3.58
N ALA A 20 -17.37 -0.20 2.61
CA ALA A 20 -16.84 -0.74 1.36
C ALA A 20 -16.21 0.34 0.46
N ALA A 21 -16.78 1.54 0.45
CA ALA A 21 -16.23 2.68 -0.29
C ALA A 21 -14.94 3.18 0.37
N ILE A 22 -14.93 3.27 1.72
CA ILE A 22 -13.72 3.59 2.49
C ILE A 22 -12.61 2.58 2.20
N GLU A 23 -12.90 1.29 2.18
CA GLU A 23 -11.89 0.25 1.91
C GLU A 23 -11.33 0.36 0.49
N THR A 24 -12.18 0.60 -0.51
CA THR A 24 -11.76 0.82 -1.90
C THR A 24 -10.87 2.05 -2.03
N SER A 25 -11.22 3.16 -1.35
CA SER A 25 -10.41 4.39 -1.34
C SER A 25 -9.09 4.20 -0.60
N VAL A 26 -9.06 3.43 0.49
CA VAL A 26 -7.82 3.08 1.20
C VAL A 26 -6.93 2.20 0.33
N MET A 27 -7.49 1.24 -0.41
CA MET A 27 -6.75 0.42 -1.37
C MET A 27 -6.14 1.27 -2.48
N ARG A 28 -6.91 2.21 -3.05
CA ARG A 28 -6.40 3.15 -4.05
C ARG A 28 -5.30 4.04 -3.49
N TRP A 29 -5.48 4.59 -2.29
CA TRP A 29 -4.46 5.35 -1.58
C TRP A 29 -3.20 4.51 -1.30
N ARG A 30 -3.35 3.21 -1.01
CA ARG A 30 -2.20 2.28 -0.84
C ARG A 30 -1.41 2.07 -2.12
N GLN A 31 -2.07 2.09 -3.28
CA GLN A 31 -1.41 1.95 -4.58
C GLN A 31 -0.74 3.25 -5.02
N GLU A 32 -1.37 4.40 -4.78
CA GLU A 32 -0.88 5.71 -5.23
C GLU A 32 0.05 6.40 -4.22
N ARG A 33 0.09 5.93 -2.95
CA ARG A 33 0.66 6.58 -1.74
C ARG A 33 1.47 7.87 -1.98
N PRO A 34 0.90 9.05 -1.65
CA PRO A 34 1.65 10.29 -1.71
C PRO A 34 2.72 10.29 -0.61
N GLY A 35 4.00 10.26 -1.01
CA GLY A 35 5.17 10.20 -0.12
C GLY A 35 6.12 9.02 -0.38
N ALA A 36 5.72 8.05 -1.20
CA ALA A 36 6.60 7.01 -1.71
C ALA A 36 6.34 6.81 -3.21
N PRO A 37 6.68 7.77 -4.08
CA PRO A 37 6.45 7.66 -5.52
C PRO A 37 7.12 6.44 -6.17
N TYR A 38 8.14 5.87 -5.50
CA TYR A 38 8.81 4.64 -5.93
C TYR A 38 8.39 3.39 -5.15
N GLY A 39 7.58 3.53 -4.11
CA GLY A 39 7.15 2.44 -3.24
C GLY A 39 8.33 1.76 -2.55
N ASP A 40 8.19 1.45 -1.26
CA ASP A 40 8.88 0.27 -0.73
C ASP A 40 8.11 -0.97 -1.21
N HIS A 41 7.94 -1.10 -2.52
CA HIS A 41 7.37 -2.29 -3.12
C HIS A 41 8.48 -3.33 -2.99
N PRO A 42 8.32 -4.42 -2.23
CA PRO A 42 9.21 -5.55 -2.43
C PRO A 42 9.03 -5.90 -3.90
N GLY A 43 10.05 -5.60 -4.72
CA GLY A 43 10.01 -5.90 -6.14
C GLY A 43 9.62 -7.36 -6.36
N PRO A 44 9.23 -7.75 -7.58
CA PRO A 44 9.00 -9.16 -7.87
C PRO A 44 10.17 -9.99 -7.29
N PRO A 45 9.88 -11.12 -6.60
CA PRO A 45 10.91 -11.90 -5.94
C PRO A 45 12.03 -12.16 -6.93
N SER A 46 13.25 -11.79 -6.54
CA SER A 46 14.41 -11.87 -7.43
C SER A 46 14.51 -13.28 -8.00
N THR A 47 14.47 -13.41 -9.33
CA THR A 47 14.66 -14.69 -10.02
C THR A 47 16.11 -15.12 -10.05
N ARG A 48 17.04 -14.30 -9.52
CA ARG A 48 18.39 -14.75 -9.22
C ARG A 48 18.31 -15.81 -8.12
N THR A 49 18.38 -17.06 -8.53
CA THR A 49 19.02 -18.09 -7.71
C THR A 49 20.40 -17.55 -7.36
N LEU A 50 20.71 -17.40 -6.07
CA LEU A 50 22.08 -17.23 -5.61
C LEU A 50 22.81 -18.52 -5.98
N GLY A 51 23.33 -18.56 -7.19
CA GLY A 51 24.05 -19.70 -7.73
C GLY A 51 25.35 -19.89 -6.97
N GLY A 52 25.40 -20.97 -6.19
CA GLY A 52 26.65 -21.62 -5.81
C GLY A 52 27.43 -20.94 -4.69
N ALA A 53 27.03 -21.18 -3.44
CA ALA A 53 28.02 -21.65 -2.49
C ALA A 53 28.15 -23.17 -2.74
N ALA A 54 28.95 -23.53 -3.75
CA ALA A 54 29.50 -24.88 -3.86
C ALA A 54 30.49 -25.09 -2.69
N PRO A 55 30.74 -26.36 -2.31
CA PRO A 55 30.94 -26.82 -0.92
C PRO A 55 32.13 -26.24 -0.17
#